data_AF-A0A6B0ZBE1-F1
#
_entry.id   AF-A0A6B0ZBE1-F1
#
_cell.length_a   1.000
_cell.length_b   1.000
_cell.length_c   1.000
_cell.angle_alpha   90.00
_cell.angle_beta   90.00
_cell.angle_gamma   90.00
#
_symmetry.space_group_name_H-M   'P 1'
#
loop_
_entity.id
_entity.type
_entity.pdbx_description
1 polymer ?
#
loop_
_entity_poly.entity_id
_entity_poly.type
_entity_poly.pdbx_seq_one_letter_code
_entity_poly.pdbx_strand_id
1 'polypeptide(L)'
;METYRETLQSLQELNRALCSEGDDARVRYLSVEPDFNFVDEWIVIVTWELPPPNGESWPLKVLDNYEERTRNAVGRARTTLCLFRTPAEIAEPAHQRGEQLQAA
;
A
#
# COMPACT_ATOMS: atom_id res chain seq x y z
N MET A 1 -20.13 -6.51 2.94
CA MET A 1 -18.73 -6.70 3.36
C MET A 1 -17.93 -6.76 2.10
N GLU A 2 -17.13 -5.74 1.82
CA GLU A 2 -16.14 -5.82 0.74
C GLU A 2 -15.20 -6.98 1.10
N THR A 3 -14.91 -7.89 0.18
CA THR A 3 -14.13 -9.11 0.47
C THR A 3 -12.63 -8.84 0.35
N TYR A 4 -11.77 -9.62 1.03
CA TYR A 4 -10.30 -9.54 0.88
C TYR A 4 -9.86 -9.56 -0.60
N ARG A 5 -10.54 -10.38 -1.41
CA ARG A 5 -10.32 -10.47 -2.85
C ARG A 5 -10.63 -9.17 -3.60
N GLU A 6 -11.68 -8.46 -3.22
CA GLU A 6 -12.02 -7.15 -3.82
C GLU A 6 -10.95 -6.11 -3.49
N THR A 7 -10.48 -6.07 -2.24
CA THR A 7 -9.35 -5.20 -1.86
C THR A 7 -8.10 -5.47 -2.70
N LEU A 8 -7.76 -6.75 -2.89
CA LEU A 8 -6.62 -7.15 -3.71
C LEU A 8 -6.79 -6.73 -5.18
N GLN A 9 -7.99 -6.93 -5.75
CA GLN A 9 -8.29 -6.51 -7.11
C GLN A 9 -8.19 -4.99 -7.28
N SER A 10 -8.78 -4.21 -6.37
CA SER A 10 -8.72 -2.75 -6.44
C SER A 10 -7.28 -2.21 -6.37
N LEU A 11 -6.42 -2.83 -5.56
CA LEU A 11 -5.01 -2.45 -5.48
C LEU A 11 -4.20 -2.86 -6.73
N GLN A 12 -4.55 -3.98 -7.37
CA GLN A 12 -3.98 -4.34 -8.68
C GLN A 12 -4.40 -3.35 -9.78
N GLU A 13 -5.66 -2.90 -9.76
CA GLU A 13 -6.15 -1.87 -10.68
C GLU A 13 -5.46 -0.52 -10.43
N LEU A 14 -5.21 -0.16 -9.18
CA LEU A 14 -4.40 1.01 -8.82
C LEU A 14 -2.98 0.91 -9.40
N ASN A 15 -2.30 -0.24 -9.28
CA ASN A 15 -0.98 -0.43 -9.88
C ASN A 15 -0.99 -0.23 -11.41
N ARG A 16 -2.03 -0.73 -12.10
CA ARG A 16 -2.20 -0.53 -13.55
C ARG A 16 -2.39 0.94 -13.90
N ALA A 17 -3.18 1.66 -13.11
CA ALA A 17 -3.40 3.09 -13.31
C ALA A 17 -2.10 3.89 -13.14
N LEU A 18 -1.35 3.63 -12.05
CA LEU A 18 -0.05 4.26 -11.80
C LEU A 18 0.95 4.00 -12.94
N CYS A 19 1.02 2.76 -13.44
CA CYS A 19 1.86 2.45 -14.59
C CYS A 19 1.44 3.22 -15.85
N SER A 20 0.13 3.39 -16.08
CA SER A 20 -0.39 4.15 -17.22
C SER A 20 -0.14 5.65 -17.11
N GLU A 21 -0.09 6.17 -15.88
CA GLU A 21 0.28 7.56 -15.56
C GLU A 21 1.79 7.81 -15.67
N GLY A 22 2.61 6.75 -15.76
CA GLY A 22 4.07 6.85 -15.73
C GLY A 22 4.62 7.17 -14.33
N ASP A 23 3.85 6.89 -13.28
CA ASP A 23 4.31 7.00 -11.90
C ASP A 23 5.29 5.84 -11.61
N ASP A 24 6.32 6.10 -10.81
CA ASP A 24 7.31 5.09 -10.41
C ASP A 24 6.89 4.33 -9.13
N ALA A 25 5.89 4.82 -8.39
CA ALA A 25 5.41 4.18 -7.17
C ALA A 25 4.56 2.94 -7.45
N ARG A 26 4.72 1.87 -6.66
CA ARG A 26 3.94 0.62 -6.78
C ARG A 26 3.47 0.12 -5.44
N VAL A 27 2.25 -0.38 -5.36
CA VAL A 27 1.81 -1.22 -4.24
C VAL A 27 2.41 -2.61 -4.40
N ARG A 28 3.20 -3.06 -3.44
CA ARG A 28 3.93 -4.35 -3.51
C ARG A 28 3.34 -5.44 -2.64
N TYR A 29 2.82 -5.09 -1.48
CA TYR A 29 2.27 -6.09 -0.56
C TYR A 29 0.98 -5.61 0.09
N LEU A 30 0.11 -6.57 0.38
CA LEU A 30 -1.13 -6.41 1.14
C LEU A 30 -1.15 -7.42 2.28
N SER A 31 -1.30 -6.94 3.51
CA SER A 31 -1.53 -7.77 4.69
C SER A 31 -2.84 -7.35 5.34
N VAL A 32 -3.54 -8.30 5.96
CA VAL A 32 -4.68 -8.03 6.83
C VAL A 32 -4.35 -8.59 8.20
N GLU A 33 -4.21 -7.70 9.18
CA GLU A 33 -3.78 -8.03 10.53
C GLU A 33 -4.88 -7.63 11.53
N PRO A 34 -4.99 -8.31 12.68
CA PRO A 34 -5.85 -7.83 13.76
C PRO A 34 -5.41 -6.43 14.20
N ASP A 35 -6.36 -5.52 14.41
CA ASP A 35 -6.05 -4.23 15.00
C ASP A 35 -5.89 -4.38 16.51
N PHE A 36 -4.66 -4.30 17.00
CA PHE A 36 -4.38 -4.45 18.43
C PHE A 36 -4.95 -3.32 19.30
N ASN A 37 -5.39 -2.20 18.70
CA ASN A 37 -6.00 -1.09 19.43
C ASN A 37 -7.52 -1.22 19.56
N PHE A 38 -8.16 -2.04 18.72
CA PHE A 38 -9.61 -2.17 18.64
C PHE A 38 -10.02 -3.65 18.59
N VAL A 39 -10.70 -4.11 19.64
CA VAL A 39 -11.19 -5.49 19.74
C VAL A 39 -12.14 -5.79 18.58
N ASP A 40 -11.89 -6.89 17.86
CA ASP A 40 -12.65 -7.36 16.69
C ASP A 40 -12.50 -6.53 15.40
N GLU A 41 -11.56 -5.59 15.33
CA GLU A 41 -11.24 -4.87 14.10
C GLU A 41 -10.02 -5.46 13.39
N TRP A 42 -9.97 -5.27 12.07
CA TRP A 42 -8.87 -5.69 11.21
C TRP A 42 -8.29 -4.46 10.52
N ILE A 43 -6.97 -4.37 10.48
CA ILE A 43 -6.24 -3.35 9.74
C ILE A 43 -5.76 -3.91 8.41
N VAL A 44 -5.99 -3.14 7.35
CA VAL A 44 -5.42 -3.40 6.04
C VAL A 44 -4.07 -2.69 5.98
N ILE A 45 -2.99 -3.44 5.84
CA ILE A 45 -1.64 -2.91 5.70
C ILE A 45 -1.24 -2.99 4.23
N VAL A 46 -0.93 -1.83 3.64
CA VAL A 46 -0.54 -1.70 2.23
C VAL A 46 0.90 -1.22 2.18
N THR A 47 1.79 -2.04 1.64
CA THR A 47 3.20 -1.68 1.47
C THR A 47 3.43 -1.09 0.09
N TRP A 48 3.88 0.15 0.07
CA TRP A 48 4.24 0.91 -1.11
C TRP A 48 5.76 0.88 -1.34
N GLU A 49 6.15 0.65 -2.58
CA GLU A 49 7.49 0.88 -3.11
C GLU A 49 7.51 2.24 -3.78
N LEU A 50 8.33 3.15 -3.27
CA LEU A 50 8.58 4.46 -3.88
C LEU A 50 10.05 4.54 -4.30
N PRO A 51 10.37 5.29 -5.36
CA PRO A 51 11.76 5.62 -5.65
C PRO A 51 12.40 6.31 -4.42
N PRO A 52 13.71 6.11 -4.19
CA PRO A 52 14.40 6.74 -3.08
C PRO A 52 14.14 8.25 -3.03
N PRO A 53 13.96 8.83 -1.84
CA PRO A 53 13.71 10.25 -1.73
C PRO A 53 14.91 11.05 -2.26
N ASN A 54 14.63 12.17 -2.91
CA ASN A 54 15.66 13.15 -3.28
C ASN A 54 16.05 13.96 -2.03
N GLY A 55 16.79 13.35 -1.10
CA GLY A 55 17.18 13.95 0.18
C GLY A 55 17.10 12.95 1.34
N GLU A 56 16.84 13.44 2.55
CA GLU A 56 16.78 12.60 3.76
C GLU A 56 15.44 11.86 3.92
N SER A 57 14.34 12.36 3.34
CA SER A 57 13.00 11.75 3.47
C SER A 57 12.06 12.17 2.34
N TRP A 58 10.98 11.40 2.13
CA TRP A 58 9.90 11.82 1.23
C TRP A 58 9.11 12.96 1.86
N PRO A 59 8.73 13.99 1.08
CA PRO A 59 7.84 15.02 1.58
C PRO A 59 6.49 14.43 2.00
N LEU A 60 5.95 14.84 3.16
CA LEU A 60 4.66 14.33 3.66
C LEU A 60 3.54 14.41 2.63
N LYS A 61 3.47 15.51 1.87
CA LYS A 61 2.48 15.70 0.80
C LYS A 61 2.50 14.58 -0.26
N VAL A 62 3.68 14.01 -0.54
CA VAL A 62 3.82 12.89 -1.48
C VAL A 62 3.22 11.63 -0.86
N LEU A 63 3.50 11.38 0.42
CA LEU A 63 2.97 10.22 1.14
C LEU A 63 1.44 10.32 1.27
N ASP A 64 0.91 11.47 1.67
CA ASP A 64 -0.53 11.74 1.82
C ASP A 64 -1.31 11.44 0.53
N ASN A 65 -0.74 11.78 -0.63
CA ASN A 65 -1.34 11.50 -1.94
C ASN A 65 -1.50 9.99 -2.20
N TYR A 66 -0.50 9.18 -1.84
CA TYR A 66 -0.59 7.73 -1.99
C TYR A 66 -1.51 7.09 -0.95
N GLU A 67 -1.56 7.63 0.27
CA GLU A 67 -2.55 7.22 1.27
C GLU A 67 -3.98 7.48 0.79
N GLU A 68 -4.23 8.64 0.17
CA GLU A 68 -5.53 8.97 -0.40
C GLU A 68 -5.90 8.05 -1.56
N ARG A 69 -4.97 7.79 -2.49
CA ARG A 69 -5.17 6.82 -3.58
C ARG A 69 -5.48 5.42 -3.05
N THR A 70 -4.75 4.98 -2.01
CA THR A 70 -5.01 3.70 -1.34
C THR A 70 -6.43 3.67 -0.76
N ARG A 71 -6.79 4.70 0.02
CA ARG A 71 -8.12 4.82 0.65
C ARG A 71 -9.25 4.81 -0.36
N ASN A 72 -9.05 5.46 -1.51
CA ASN A 72 -10.03 5.48 -2.59
C ASN A 72 -10.17 4.11 -3.26
N ALA A 73 -9.08 3.33 -3.36
CA ALA A 73 -9.11 1.98 -3.92
C ALA A 73 -9.72 0.93 -2.98
N VAL A 74 -9.39 0.97 -1.68
CA VAL A 74 -9.80 -0.07 -0.71
C VAL A 74 -11.14 0.22 -0.02
N GLY A 75 -11.71 1.41 -0.26
CA GLY A 75 -12.97 1.84 0.34
C GLY A 75 -12.82 2.38 1.77
N ARG A 76 -13.78 3.24 2.18
CA ARG A 76 -13.75 3.95 3.48
C ARG A 76 -14.07 3.08 4.70
N ALA A 77 -14.45 1.81 4.49
CA ALA A 77 -14.96 0.95 5.56
C ALA A 77 -13.87 0.27 6.40
N ARG A 78 -12.58 0.49 6.10
CA ARG A 78 -11.47 -0.21 6.75
C ARG A 78 -10.39 0.75 7.21
N THR A 79 -9.90 0.52 8.43
CA THR A 79 -8.64 1.11 8.90
C THR A 79 -7.53 0.62 7.98
N THR A 80 -6.83 1.57 7.34
CA THR A 80 -5.79 1.29 6.35
C THR A 80 -4.50 1.95 6.80
N LEU A 81 -3.42 1.17 6.85
CA LEU A 81 -2.08 1.64 7.15
C LEU A 81 -1.21 1.52 5.90
N CYS A 82 -0.60 2.64 5.48
CA CYS A 82 0.35 2.63 4.37
C CYS A 82 1.79 2.58 4.92
N LEU A 83 2.57 1.61 4.46
CA LEU A 83 3.99 1.48 4.76
C LEU A 83 4.79 1.86 3.52
N PHE A 84 5.48 2.99 3.58
CA PHE A 84 6.33 3.46 2.48
C PHE A 84 7.74 2.91 2.60
N ARG A 85 8.24 2.29 1.54
CA ARG A 85 9.55 1.66 1.49
C ARG A 85 10.24 1.97 0.16
N THR A 86 11.56 2.02 0.22
CA THR A 86 12.43 2.03 -0.95
C THR A 86 12.58 0.62 -1.53
N PRO A 87 13.05 0.47 -2.78
CA PRO A 87 13.33 -0.85 -3.35
C PRO A 87 14.37 -1.65 -2.54
N ALA A 88 15.34 -0.96 -1.93
CA ALA A 88 16.35 -1.59 -1.09
C ALA A 88 15.75 -2.19 0.19
N GLU A 89 14.86 -1.44 0.86
CA GLU A 89 14.15 -1.95 2.04
C GLU A 89 13.21 -3.11 1.69
N ILE A 90 12.55 -3.07 0.52
CA ILE A 90 11.70 -4.18 0.07
C ILE A 90 12.49 -5.44 -0.22
N ALA A 91 13.75 -5.34 -0.65
CA ALA A 91 14.60 -6.49 -0.84
C ALA A 91 14.89 -7.23 0.49
N GLU A 92 14.70 -6.57 1.64
CA GLU A 92 14.84 -7.19 2.96
C GLU A 92 13.58 -8.02 3.30
N PRO A 93 13.71 -9.32 3.61
CA PRO A 93 12.56 -10.18 3.91
C PRO A 93 11.67 -9.69 5.06
N ALA A 94 12.24 -8.92 6.00
CA ALA A 94 11.50 -8.37 7.14
C ALA A 94 10.40 -7.37 6.73
N HIS A 95 10.52 -6.77 5.54
CA HIS A 95 9.59 -5.79 4.99
C HIS A 95 8.62 -6.38 3.95
N GLN A 96 8.81 -7.66 3.58
CA GLN A 96 7.92 -8.40 2.68
C GLN A 96 6.80 -9.07 3.49
N ARG A 97 5.86 -8.27 3.98
CA ARG A 97 4.72 -8.77 4.77
C ARG A 97 3.44 -8.83 3.95
N GLY A 98 2.81 -10.00 3.94
CA GLY A 98 1.52 -10.23 3.30
C GLY A 98 1.63 -10.80 1.88
N GLU A 99 0.51 -10.78 1.17
CA GLU A 99 0.42 -11.24 -0.22
C GLU A 99 1.11 -10.24 -1.15
N GLN A 100 2.00 -10.73 -2.00
CA GLN A 100 2.68 -9.90 -2.99
C GLN A 100 1.73 -9.56 -4.14
N LEU A 101 1.59 -8.28 -4.45
CA LEU A 101 0.89 -7.82 -5.63
C LEU A 101 1.85 -7.78 -6.81
N GLN A 102 1.37 -8.25 -7.96
CA GLN A 102 2.09 -8.06 -9.21
C GLN A 102 2.12 -6.56 -9.53
N ALA A 103 3.32 -6.02 -9.72
CA ALA A 103 3.47 -4.76 -10.43
C ALA A 103 3.04 -5.04 -11.89
N ALA A 104 2.01 -4.33 -12.34
CA ALA A 104 1.55 -4.39 -13.72
C ALA A 104 2.52 -3.69 -14.66
#